data_AF-A0A6P0TR34-F1
#
_entry.id   AF-A0A6P0TR34-F1
#
_cell.length_a   1.000
_cell.length_b   1.000
_cell.length_c   1.000
_cell.angle_alpha   90.00
_cell.angle_beta   90.00
_cell.angle_gamma   90.00
#
_symmetry.space_group_name_H-M   'P 1'
#
loop_
_entity.id
_entity.type
_entity.pdbx_description
1 polymer ?
#
loop_
_entity_poly.entity_id
_entity_poly.type
_entity_poly.pdbx_seq_one_letter_code
_entity_poly.pdbx_strand_id
1 'polypeptide(L)'
;PEIETQILELYLSDKDITQQEIAKSVNCDQSNVGRKLKAIAKKFNYSESSLDYQEYLVKIFSQYKPDLVDKKIIEHYNFYPVFMPDKPEEPDSPFYIERYQIRRCSVESQCYQEIERPGSLVRIKAPNKMGKTSLIKKIQDKANENNYISQYLKFNLLIEDSNVSSVNNFIKGFNKNLKSRFPDVSEGPDWDDNNAKISCTKDLKALLLNLQKNLVLILDEVDEIFQYPEISKDFFAMLRHWYEESNNVKIWRNLRMVIAYSTEYHGTLDIYQSPFNVGLPIELKEFEKEEVIRLILLHQLDPKIVTDLMSMV
;
A
#
# COMPACT_ATOMS: atom_id res chain seq x y z
N PRO A 1 -38.49 0.67 12.72
CA PRO A 1 -37.04 0.92 12.49
C PRO A 1 -36.25 0.95 13.79
N GLU A 2 -36.60 1.84 14.72
CA GLU A 2 -35.85 2.06 15.98
C GLU A 2 -35.82 0.82 16.90
N ILE A 3 -36.99 0.19 17.11
CA ILE A 3 -37.10 -1.07 17.87
C ILE A 3 -36.33 -2.23 17.22
N GLU A 4 -36.25 -2.28 15.89
CA GLU A 4 -35.50 -3.34 15.18
C GLU A 4 -34.00 -3.18 15.39
N THR A 5 -33.50 -1.94 15.36
CA THR A 5 -32.09 -1.62 15.65
C THR A 5 -31.72 -1.99 17.08
N GLN A 6 -32.53 -1.60 18.07
CA GLN A 6 -32.28 -1.93 19.48
C GLN A 6 -32.26 -3.44 19.75
N ILE A 7 -33.18 -4.19 19.12
CA ILE A 7 -33.20 -5.66 19.21
C ILE A 7 -31.93 -6.26 18.63
N LEU A 8 -31.46 -5.74 17.49
CA LEU A 8 -30.25 -6.23 16.83
C LEU A 8 -29.00 -5.91 17.64
N GLU A 9 -28.87 -4.68 18.15
CA GLU A 9 -27.75 -4.26 19.01
C GLU A 9 -27.66 -5.14 20.26
N LEU A 10 -28.77 -5.34 20.98
CA LEU A 10 -28.79 -6.21 22.15
C LEU A 10 -28.39 -7.65 21.81
N TYR A 11 -28.89 -8.19 20.68
CA TYR A 11 -28.55 -9.53 20.22
C TYR A 11 -27.07 -9.68 19.85
N LEU A 12 -26.44 -8.65 19.30
CA LEU A 12 -25.02 -8.66 18.92
C LEU A 12 -24.08 -8.28 20.08
N SER A 13 -24.60 -7.81 21.21
CA SER A 13 -23.81 -7.34 22.37
C SER A 13 -23.50 -8.44 23.39
N ASP A 14 -24.29 -9.51 23.41
CA ASP A 14 -24.13 -10.59 24.39
C ASP A 14 -24.53 -11.91 23.76
N LYS A 15 -23.62 -12.89 23.81
CA LYS A 15 -23.84 -14.22 23.25
C LYS A 15 -24.94 -14.98 23.97
N ASP A 16 -25.03 -14.79 25.29
CA ASP A 16 -25.88 -15.60 26.16
C ASP A 16 -27.26 -14.97 26.37
N ILE A 17 -27.51 -13.81 25.74
CA ILE A 17 -28.78 -13.09 25.87
C ILE A 17 -29.93 -13.86 25.21
N THR A 18 -30.95 -14.11 26.00
CA THR A 18 -32.16 -14.79 25.54
C THR A 18 -33.11 -13.82 24.86
N GLN A 19 -33.96 -14.33 23.96
CA GLN A 19 -35.03 -13.52 23.36
C GLN A 19 -35.98 -12.93 24.42
N GLN A 20 -36.09 -13.56 25.59
CA GLN A 20 -36.87 -13.03 26.73
C GLN A 20 -36.22 -11.81 27.35
N GLU A 21 -34.90 -11.79 27.49
CA GLU A 21 -34.15 -10.65 28.04
C GLU A 21 -34.16 -9.46 27.07
N ILE A 22 -34.01 -9.72 25.77
CA ILE A 22 -34.19 -8.70 24.73
C ILE A 22 -35.62 -8.14 24.76
N ALA A 23 -36.63 -9.01 24.81
CA ALA A 23 -38.04 -8.62 24.86
C ALA A 23 -38.35 -7.71 26.06
N LYS A 24 -37.83 -8.04 27.25
CA LYS A 24 -37.94 -7.22 28.46
C LYS A 24 -37.26 -5.86 28.31
N SER A 25 -36.06 -5.84 27.73
CA SER A 25 -35.26 -4.62 27.57
C SER A 25 -35.90 -3.62 26.59
N VAL A 26 -36.56 -4.11 25.54
CA VAL A 26 -37.20 -3.29 24.49
C VAL A 26 -38.72 -3.17 24.68
N ASN A 27 -39.26 -3.64 25.82
CA ASN A 27 -40.68 -3.65 26.16
C ASN A 27 -41.58 -4.19 25.02
N CYS A 28 -41.22 -5.36 24.47
CA CYS A 28 -41.98 -6.03 23.42
C CYS A 28 -42.24 -7.50 23.74
N ASP A 29 -43.16 -8.14 23.01
CA ASP A 29 -43.45 -9.57 23.17
C ASP A 29 -42.26 -10.43 22.67
N GLN A 30 -41.92 -11.50 23.40
CA GLN A 30 -40.87 -12.45 23.02
C GLN A 30 -41.05 -13.01 21.60
N SER A 31 -42.29 -13.33 21.21
CA SER A 31 -42.62 -13.83 19.86
C SER A 31 -42.36 -12.81 18.76
N ASN A 32 -42.22 -11.53 19.10
CA ASN A 32 -41.85 -10.48 18.15
C ASN A 32 -40.34 -10.36 17.94
N VAL A 33 -39.49 -10.76 18.90
CA VAL A 33 -38.03 -10.65 18.78
C VAL A 33 -37.52 -11.53 17.64
N GLY A 34 -37.84 -12.83 17.65
CA GLY A 34 -37.42 -13.75 16.58
C GLY A 34 -37.96 -13.36 15.20
N ARG A 35 -39.24 -12.93 15.11
CA ARG A 35 -39.81 -12.43 13.85
C ARG A 35 -39.09 -11.20 13.32
N LYS A 36 -38.73 -10.26 14.21
CA LYS A 36 -38.01 -9.04 13.84
C LYS A 36 -36.57 -9.35 13.40
N LEU A 37 -35.85 -10.21 14.12
CA LEU A 37 -34.52 -10.68 13.69
C LEU A 37 -34.58 -11.35 12.32
N LYS A 38 -35.55 -12.25 12.09
CA LYS A 38 -35.74 -12.88 10.77
C LYS A 38 -36.10 -11.85 9.68
N ALA A 39 -36.89 -10.82 10.00
CA ALA A 39 -37.19 -9.73 9.08
C ALA A 39 -35.95 -8.88 8.76
N ILE A 40 -35.10 -8.61 9.74
CA ILE A 40 -33.81 -7.93 9.54
C ILE A 40 -32.91 -8.78 8.63
N ALA A 41 -32.77 -10.08 8.91
CA ALA A 41 -31.98 -10.99 8.08
C ALA A 41 -32.43 -10.95 6.61
N LYS A 42 -33.75 -10.96 6.35
CA LYS A 42 -34.31 -10.82 4.99
C LYS A 42 -33.93 -9.50 4.31
N LYS A 43 -33.85 -8.38 5.05
CA LYS A 43 -33.37 -7.09 4.49
C LYS A 43 -31.91 -7.16 4.05
N PHE A 44 -31.12 -8.05 4.63
CA PHE A 44 -29.73 -8.33 4.23
C PHE A 44 -29.61 -9.45 3.17
N ASN A 45 -30.71 -9.81 2.49
CA ASN A 45 -30.73 -10.89 1.48
C ASN A 45 -30.51 -12.30 2.04
N TYR A 46 -30.90 -12.55 3.30
CA TYR A 46 -30.99 -13.92 3.80
C TYR A 46 -32.00 -14.73 2.97
N SER A 47 -31.49 -15.71 2.22
CA SER A 47 -32.25 -16.84 1.69
C SER A 47 -32.04 -18.04 2.61
N GLU A 48 -33.04 -18.91 2.74
CA GLU A 48 -32.93 -20.15 3.53
C GLU A 48 -31.73 -20.96 3.01
N SER A 49 -30.60 -20.83 3.71
CA SER A 49 -29.27 -21.34 3.35
C SER A 49 -28.82 -22.34 4.40
N SER A 50 -27.55 -22.72 4.43
CA SER A 50 -27.00 -23.68 5.42
C SER A 50 -26.93 -23.15 6.85
N LEU A 51 -26.98 -21.83 7.04
CA LEU A 51 -26.92 -21.17 8.35
C LEU A 51 -28.32 -20.77 8.79
N ASP A 52 -28.60 -20.86 10.09
CA ASP A 52 -29.82 -20.25 10.65
C ASP A 52 -29.76 -18.71 10.52
N TYR A 53 -30.91 -18.05 10.49
CA TYR A 53 -30.99 -16.59 10.32
C TYR A 53 -30.27 -15.82 11.44
N GLN A 54 -30.21 -16.37 12.65
CA GLN A 54 -29.49 -15.77 13.78
C GLN A 54 -27.98 -15.81 13.55
N GLU A 55 -27.46 -16.96 13.14
CA GLU A 55 -26.04 -17.16 12.81
C GLU A 55 -25.65 -16.32 11.57
N TYR A 56 -26.54 -16.23 10.58
CA TYR A 56 -26.36 -15.36 9.42
C TYR A 56 -26.20 -13.89 9.80
N LEU A 57 -27.03 -13.39 10.72
CA LEU A 57 -26.91 -12.02 11.21
C LEU A 57 -25.58 -11.80 11.91
N VAL A 58 -25.18 -12.73 12.80
CA VAL A 58 -23.86 -12.65 13.45
C VAL A 58 -22.75 -12.62 12.40
N LYS A 59 -22.81 -13.48 11.38
CA LYS A 59 -21.83 -13.48 10.27
C LYS A 59 -21.75 -12.13 9.57
N ILE A 60 -22.86 -11.60 9.07
CA ILE A 60 -22.89 -10.35 8.30
C ILE A 60 -22.37 -9.18 9.15
N PHE A 61 -22.81 -9.06 10.40
CA PHE A 61 -22.39 -7.95 11.25
C PHE A 61 -20.94 -8.09 11.71
N SER A 62 -20.47 -9.31 12.00
CA SER A 62 -19.06 -9.54 12.33
C SER A 62 -18.15 -9.22 11.14
N GLN A 63 -18.60 -9.51 9.91
CA GLN A 63 -17.84 -9.25 8.69
C GLN A 63 -17.79 -7.76 8.31
N TYR A 64 -18.93 -7.05 8.36
CA TYR A 64 -19.04 -5.71 7.76
C TYR A 64 -19.20 -4.57 8.79
N LYS A 65 -19.55 -4.88 10.03
CA LYS A 65 -19.74 -3.92 11.14
C LYS A 65 -19.28 -4.53 12.48
N PRO A 66 -18.00 -4.96 12.60
CA PRO A 66 -17.52 -5.66 13.79
C PRO A 66 -17.62 -4.84 15.07
N ASP A 67 -17.61 -3.50 14.98
CA ASP A 67 -17.79 -2.60 16.13
C ASP A 67 -19.15 -2.77 16.83
N LEU A 68 -20.12 -3.37 16.15
CA LEU A 68 -21.46 -3.67 16.69
C LEU A 68 -21.57 -5.07 17.30
N VAL A 69 -20.52 -5.90 17.22
CA VAL A 69 -20.55 -7.29 17.66
C VAL A 69 -19.54 -7.52 18.78
N ASP A 70 -20.00 -8.11 19.88
CA ASP A 70 -19.12 -8.47 20.98
C ASP A 70 -18.02 -9.45 20.54
N LYS A 71 -16.79 -9.22 21.03
CA LYS A 71 -15.61 -10.02 20.66
C LYS A 71 -15.81 -11.51 20.95
N LYS A 72 -16.51 -11.88 22.03
CA LYS A 72 -16.76 -13.28 22.38
C LYS A 72 -17.66 -13.96 21.35
N ILE A 73 -18.58 -13.21 20.72
CA ILE A 73 -19.42 -13.72 19.65
C ILE A 73 -18.58 -13.96 18.40
N ILE A 74 -17.74 -12.99 18.01
CA ILE A 74 -16.81 -13.11 16.87
C ILE A 74 -15.90 -14.34 17.03
N GLU A 75 -15.29 -14.50 18.21
CA GLU A 75 -14.41 -15.63 18.53
C GLU A 75 -15.16 -16.97 18.55
N HIS A 76 -16.40 -16.98 19.03
CA HIS A 76 -17.20 -18.21 19.10
C HIS A 76 -17.57 -18.76 17.73
N TYR A 77 -18.03 -17.88 16.83
CA TYR A 77 -18.45 -18.26 15.47
C TYR A 77 -17.31 -18.24 14.45
N ASN A 78 -16.14 -17.70 14.82
CA ASN A 78 -14.98 -17.56 13.94
C ASN A 78 -15.26 -16.68 12.71
N PHE A 79 -16.18 -15.71 12.83
CA PHE A 79 -16.54 -14.78 11.76
C PHE A 79 -15.70 -13.51 11.86
N TYR A 80 -14.55 -13.50 11.19
CA TYR A 80 -13.67 -12.34 11.22
C TYR A 80 -14.15 -11.20 10.31
N PRO A 81 -13.79 -9.94 10.65
CA PRO A 81 -14.06 -8.78 9.80
C PRO A 81 -13.51 -8.97 8.39
N VAL A 82 -14.31 -8.64 7.39
CA VAL A 82 -13.86 -8.52 6.01
C VAL A 82 -13.43 -7.08 5.82
N PHE A 83 -12.12 -6.87 5.67
CA PHE A 83 -11.60 -5.54 5.39
C PHE A 83 -11.87 -5.19 3.92
N MET A 84 -12.47 -4.02 3.70
CA MET A 84 -12.65 -3.46 2.37
C MET A 84 -11.30 -2.93 1.86
N PRO A 85 -10.90 -3.21 0.61
CA PRO A 85 -9.66 -2.72 0.05
C PRO A 85 -9.81 -1.23 -0.35
N ASP A 86 -9.77 -0.34 0.64
CA ASP A 86 -9.85 1.12 0.43
C ASP A 86 -8.47 1.80 0.46
N LYS A 87 -7.46 1.12 1.02
CA LYS A 87 -6.11 1.62 1.22
C LYS A 87 -5.07 0.59 0.77
N PRO A 88 -3.81 1.00 0.57
CA PRO A 88 -2.72 0.07 0.36
C PRO A 88 -2.62 -0.90 1.55
N GLU A 89 -2.71 -2.19 1.24
CA GLU A 89 -2.61 -3.28 2.21
C GLU A 89 -1.35 -3.16 3.07
N GLU A 90 -1.48 -3.39 4.37
CA GLU A 90 -0.36 -3.33 5.30
C GLU A 90 0.51 -4.59 5.21
N PRO A 91 1.82 -4.49 5.50
CA PRO A 91 2.76 -5.59 5.35
C PRO A 91 2.44 -6.87 6.14
N ASP A 92 1.79 -6.74 7.30
CA ASP A 92 1.41 -7.81 8.21
C ASP A 92 -0.04 -8.27 8.03
N SER A 93 -0.77 -7.66 7.09
CA SER A 93 -2.16 -8.00 6.85
C SER A 93 -2.33 -9.40 6.28
N PRO A 94 -3.32 -10.19 6.76
CA PRO A 94 -3.63 -11.48 6.18
C PRO A 94 -4.15 -11.39 4.74
N PHE A 95 -4.57 -10.20 4.29
CA PHE A 95 -5.05 -9.95 2.93
C PHE A 95 -3.91 -9.60 1.96
N TYR A 96 -2.68 -9.37 2.45
CA TYR A 96 -1.53 -9.25 1.57
C TYR A 96 -1.13 -10.64 1.07
N ILE A 97 -1.28 -10.86 -0.24
CA ILE A 97 -0.76 -12.06 -0.90
C ILE A 97 0.48 -11.71 -1.73
N GLU A 98 1.55 -12.48 -1.52
CA GLU A 98 2.76 -12.37 -2.33
C GLU A 98 2.51 -12.84 -3.76
N ARG A 99 3.16 -12.18 -4.72
CA ARG A 99 2.99 -12.46 -6.16
C ARG A 99 4.09 -13.39 -6.65
N TYR A 100 3.72 -14.62 -7.03
CA TYR A 100 4.70 -15.62 -7.46
C TYR A 100 4.85 -15.63 -8.98
N GLN A 101 5.98 -15.14 -9.49
CA GLN A 101 6.28 -15.21 -10.92
C GLN A 101 6.75 -16.61 -11.34
N ILE A 102 7.51 -17.27 -10.47
CA ILE A 102 7.98 -18.66 -10.64
C ILE A 102 7.95 -19.37 -9.29
N ARG A 103 7.98 -20.71 -9.33
CA ARG A 103 7.96 -21.54 -8.12
C ARG A 103 9.10 -21.12 -7.16
N ARG A 104 8.73 -20.73 -5.94
CA ARG A 104 9.64 -20.27 -4.84
C ARG A 104 10.32 -18.91 -5.04
N CYS A 105 9.92 -18.09 -6.02
CA CYS A 105 10.43 -16.74 -6.16
C CYS A 105 9.26 -15.77 -6.36
N SER A 106 8.95 -15.01 -5.30
CA SER A 106 7.97 -13.94 -5.33
C SER A 106 8.62 -12.62 -5.74
N VAL A 107 7.81 -11.71 -6.27
CA VAL A 107 8.22 -10.33 -6.57
C VAL A 107 8.84 -9.67 -5.33
N GLU A 108 8.21 -9.87 -4.17
CA GLU A 108 8.67 -9.38 -2.87
C GLU A 108 10.10 -9.86 -2.57
N SER A 109 10.34 -11.17 -2.72
CA SER A 109 11.65 -11.76 -2.44
C SER A 109 12.77 -11.20 -3.33
N GLN A 110 12.46 -10.90 -4.60
CA GLN A 110 13.42 -10.27 -5.52
C GLN A 110 13.76 -8.85 -5.08
N CYS A 111 12.75 -8.05 -4.70
CA CYS A 111 12.96 -6.71 -4.18
C CYS A 111 13.81 -6.71 -2.92
N TYR A 112 13.56 -7.64 -1.99
CA TYR A 112 14.32 -7.76 -0.74
C TYR A 112 15.80 -8.07 -1.00
N GLN A 113 16.08 -9.02 -1.89
CA GLN A 113 17.44 -9.36 -2.28
C GLN A 113 18.15 -8.19 -2.98
N GLU A 114 17.42 -7.42 -3.79
CA GLU A 114 17.99 -6.31 -4.51
C GLU A 114 18.35 -5.14 -3.59
N ILE A 115 17.50 -4.78 -2.62
CA ILE A 115 17.82 -3.69 -1.67
C ILE A 115 19.00 -4.03 -0.74
N GLU A 116 19.40 -5.30 -0.63
CA GLU A 116 20.61 -5.69 0.07
C GLU A 116 21.88 -5.42 -0.75
N ARG A 117 21.78 -5.37 -2.09
CA ARG A 117 22.92 -5.10 -2.96
C ARG A 117 23.37 -3.64 -2.85
N PRO A 118 24.68 -3.37 -2.67
CA PRO A 118 25.19 -2.01 -2.58
C PRO A 118 24.89 -1.19 -3.82
N GLY A 119 24.31 0.02 -3.66
CA GLY A 119 24.01 0.91 -4.77
C GLY A 119 22.80 0.53 -5.63
N SER A 120 21.95 -0.39 -5.18
CA SER A 120 20.91 -0.96 -6.03
C SER A 120 19.78 0.00 -6.40
N LEU A 121 19.08 -0.37 -7.47
CA LEU A 121 17.91 0.32 -8.00
C LEU A 121 16.84 -0.72 -8.34
N VAL A 122 15.66 -0.57 -7.74
CA VAL A 122 14.45 -1.35 -8.05
C VAL A 122 13.46 -0.45 -8.78
N ARG A 123 12.87 -0.94 -9.86
CA ARG A 123 11.85 -0.22 -10.63
C ARG A 123 10.55 -0.99 -10.63
N ILE A 124 9.50 -0.41 -10.07
CA ILE A 124 8.18 -1.04 -9.93
C ILE A 124 7.22 -0.38 -10.92
N LYS A 125 6.85 -1.12 -11.98
CA LYS A 125 5.90 -0.69 -13.00
C LYS A 125 4.59 -1.46 -12.84
N ALA A 126 3.47 -0.77 -12.76
CA ALA A 126 2.14 -1.38 -12.84
C ALA A 126 1.05 -0.30 -12.94
N PRO A 127 -0.11 -0.55 -13.56
CA PRO A 127 -1.25 0.37 -13.50
C PRO A 127 -1.64 0.83 -12.09
N ASN A 128 -2.44 1.89 -12.02
CA ASN A 128 -3.02 2.36 -10.75
C ASN A 128 -3.82 1.24 -10.08
N LYS A 129 -3.74 1.18 -8.75
CA LYS A 129 -4.43 0.18 -7.90
C LYS A 129 -3.96 -1.28 -8.04
N MET A 130 -2.82 -1.52 -8.70
CA MET A 130 -2.21 -2.86 -8.81
C MET A 130 -1.31 -3.26 -7.62
N GLY A 131 -1.36 -2.55 -6.49
CA GLY A 131 -0.60 -2.91 -5.28
C GLY A 131 0.84 -2.39 -5.21
N LYS A 132 1.25 -1.43 -6.05
CA LYS A 132 2.59 -0.81 -6.01
C LYS A 132 2.96 -0.28 -4.62
N THR A 133 2.07 0.54 -4.03
CA THR A 133 2.30 1.14 -2.72
C THR A 133 2.34 0.09 -1.61
N SER A 134 1.56 -1.01 -1.71
CA SER A 134 1.63 -2.12 -0.76
C SER A 134 2.97 -2.86 -0.84
N LEU A 135 3.48 -3.11 -2.06
CA LEU A 135 4.83 -3.67 -2.25
C LEU A 135 5.92 -2.71 -1.73
N ILE A 136 5.77 -1.41 -1.93
CA ILE A 136 6.68 -0.41 -1.35
C ILE A 136 6.72 -0.52 0.18
N LYS A 137 5.56 -0.63 0.84
CA LYS A 137 5.50 -0.80 2.31
C LYS A 137 6.24 -2.08 2.74
N LYS A 138 6.09 -3.19 2.03
CA LYS A 138 6.86 -4.43 2.27
C LYS A 138 8.37 -4.20 2.16
N ILE A 139 8.82 -3.48 1.13
CA ILE A 139 10.24 -3.15 0.92
C ILE A 139 10.74 -2.25 2.05
N GLN A 140 9.94 -1.28 2.48
CA GLN A 140 10.27 -0.38 3.59
C GLN A 140 10.41 -1.14 4.91
N ASP A 141 9.48 -2.07 5.21
CA ASP A 141 9.56 -2.92 6.40
C ASP A 141 10.82 -3.78 6.37
N LYS A 142 11.13 -4.38 5.22
CA LYS A 142 12.36 -5.17 5.07
C LYS A 142 13.62 -4.31 5.25
N ALA A 143 13.62 -3.09 4.74
CA ALA A 143 14.71 -2.15 4.94
C ALA A 143 14.90 -1.82 6.44
N ASN A 144 13.79 -1.60 7.16
CA ASN A 144 13.82 -1.34 8.60
C ASN A 144 14.36 -2.54 9.39
N GLU A 145 13.94 -3.77 9.06
CA GLU A 145 14.51 -5.00 9.65
C GLU A 145 16.02 -5.09 9.45
N ASN A 146 16.52 -4.66 8.29
CA ASN A 146 17.94 -4.62 7.96
C ASN A 146 18.68 -3.42 8.58
N ASN A 147 18.04 -2.65 9.48
CA ASN A 147 18.56 -1.43 10.09
C ASN A 147 18.92 -0.31 9.10
N TYR A 148 18.28 -0.30 7.93
CA TYR A 148 18.42 0.78 6.95
C TYR A 148 17.50 1.94 7.30
N ILE A 149 17.82 3.12 6.79
CA ILE A 149 16.96 4.30 6.90
C ILE A 149 16.13 4.39 5.62
N SER A 150 14.81 4.53 5.75
CA SER A 150 13.92 4.65 4.59
C SER A 150 13.35 6.07 4.47
N GLN A 151 13.56 6.71 3.33
CA GLN A 151 12.96 8.00 2.96
C GLN A 151 11.95 7.78 1.85
N TYR A 152 10.67 7.93 2.17
CA TYR A 152 9.56 7.78 1.22
C TYR A 152 9.10 9.15 0.73
N LEU A 153 9.08 9.32 -0.59
CA LEU A 153 8.65 10.54 -1.27
C LEU A 153 7.56 10.20 -2.28
N LYS A 154 6.41 10.85 -2.14
CA LYS A 154 5.26 10.69 -3.02
C LYS A 154 5.14 11.90 -3.93
N PHE A 155 5.26 11.72 -5.24
CA PHE A 155 5.43 12.84 -6.17
C PHE A 155 4.22 13.75 -6.30
N ASN A 156 3.00 13.20 -6.16
CA ASN A 156 1.79 14.01 -6.12
C ASN A 156 1.76 15.02 -4.95
N LEU A 157 2.53 14.80 -3.88
CA LEU A 157 2.71 15.74 -2.76
C LEU A 157 3.92 16.66 -2.96
N LEU A 158 4.84 16.31 -3.87
CA LEU A 158 6.01 17.12 -4.18
C LEU A 158 5.72 18.17 -5.24
N ILE A 159 4.74 17.96 -6.10
CA ILE A 159 4.41 18.87 -7.19
C ILE A 159 3.52 19.99 -6.67
N GLU A 160 3.99 21.23 -6.83
CA GLU A 160 3.23 22.44 -6.59
C GLU A 160 3.47 23.39 -7.77
N ASP A 161 2.48 24.20 -8.15
CA ASP A 161 2.61 25.17 -9.24
C ASP A 161 3.85 26.07 -9.10
N SER A 162 4.22 26.38 -7.85
CA SER A 162 5.40 27.18 -7.52
C SER A 162 6.72 26.50 -7.91
N ASN A 163 6.83 25.19 -7.79
CA ASN A 163 8.08 24.46 -7.93
C ASN A 163 8.29 23.81 -9.30
N VAL A 164 7.22 23.53 -10.05
CA VAL A 164 7.31 23.00 -11.43
C VAL A 164 7.57 24.08 -12.48
N SER A 165 7.75 25.33 -12.05
CA SER A 165 8.13 26.46 -12.90
C SER A 165 9.52 26.35 -13.51
N SER A 166 10.43 25.58 -12.91
CA SER A 166 11.75 25.28 -13.48
C SER A 166 12.35 24.01 -12.88
N VAL A 167 13.28 23.40 -13.61
CA VAL A 167 14.07 22.25 -13.13
C VAL A 167 14.74 22.55 -11.78
N ASN A 168 15.32 23.74 -11.64
CA ASN A 168 16.03 24.12 -10.43
C ASN A 168 15.09 24.24 -9.21
N ASN A 169 13.91 24.85 -9.39
CA ASN A 169 12.91 24.95 -8.34
C ASN A 169 12.38 23.58 -7.91
N PHE A 170 12.13 22.71 -8.88
CA PHE A 170 11.68 21.35 -8.60
C PHE A 170 12.73 20.57 -7.81
N ILE A 171 13.99 20.58 -8.25
CA ILE A 171 15.07 19.86 -7.56
C ILE A 171 15.32 20.42 -6.16
N LYS A 172 15.20 21.74 -5.98
CA LYS A 172 15.27 22.37 -4.65
C LYS A 172 14.14 21.86 -3.74
N GLY A 173 12.91 21.84 -4.24
CA GLY A 173 11.75 21.28 -3.53
C GLY A 173 11.93 19.80 -3.20
N PHE A 174 12.41 19.00 -4.15
CA PHE A 174 12.76 17.59 -3.96
C PHE A 174 13.82 17.42 -2.87
N ASN A 175 14.93 18.16 -2.92
CA ASN A 175 16.02 18.07 -1.94
C ASN A 175 15.56 18.44 -0.53
N LYS A 176 14.71 19.47 -0.40
CA LYS A 176 14.10 19.85 0.88
C LYS A 176 13.25 18.71 1.45
N ASN A 177 12.42 18.08 0.63
CA ASN A 177 11.57 16.96 1.06
C ASN A 177 12.38 15.70 1.37
N LEU A 178 13.42 15.40 0.59
CA LEU A 178 14.37 14.33 0.87
C LEU A 178 15.03 14.48 2.25
N LYS A 179 15.35 15.72 2.63
CA LYS A 179 15.98 16.04 3.93
C LYS A 179 14.99 16.25 5.08
N SER A 180 13.68 16.23 4.83
CA SER A 180 12.65 16.57 5.83
C SER A 180 12.71 15.71 7.10
N ARG A 181 13.19 14.46 7.01
CA ARG A 181 13.37 13.53 8.14
C ARG A 181 14.75 13.62 8.80
N PHE A 182 15.61 14.53 8.34
CA PHE A 182 17.00 14.70 8.79
C PHE A 182 17.26 16.16 9.20
N PRO A 183 16.55 16.68 10.23
CA PRO A 183 16.63 18.10 10.60
C PRO A 183 18.01 18.53 11.11
N ASP A 184 18.78 17.58 11.66
CA ASP A 184 20.14 17.83 12.17
C ASP A 184 21.19 17.90 11.04
N VAL A 185 20.81 17.60 9.80
CA VAL A 185 21.67 17.72 8.63
C VAL A 185 21.40 19.06 7.98
N SER A 186 22.27 20.04 8.22
CA SER A 186 22.16 21.38 7.63
C SER A 186 22.10 21.33 6.10
N GLU A 187 21.50 22.35 5.48
CA GLU A 187 21.78 22.63 4.08
C GLU A 187 23.30 22.73 3.87
N GLY A 188 23.80 22.18 2.76
CA GLY A 188 25.19 22.40 2.39
C GLY A 188 25.40 23.92 2.24
N PRO A 189 26.48 24.49 2.79
CA PRO A 189 26.71 25.94 2.75
C PRO A 189 26.82 26.52 1.33
N ASP A 190 26.96 25.66 0.32
CA ASP A 190 27.27 26.02 -1.07
C ASP A 190 26.13 25.65 -2.06
N TRP A 191 24.85 25.70 -1.63
CA TRP A 191 23.73 25.45 -2.55
C TRP A 191 23.65 26.54 -3.63
N ASP A 192 23.84 26.13 -4.89
CA ASP A 192 23.65 26.98 -6.07
C ASP A 192 22.27 26.75 -6.70
N ASP A 193 21.41 27.79 -6.64
CA ASP A 193 20.07 27.79 -7.21
C ASP A 193 20.05 27.70 -8.74
N ASN A 194 21.15 28.03 -9.42
CA ASN A 194 21.25 27.89 -10.88
C ASN A 194 21.73 26.49 -11.29
N ASN A 195 22.31 25.71 -10.36
CA ASN A 195 22.88 24.39 -10.60
C ASN A 195 22.31 23.35 -9.61
N ALA A 196 20.99 23.36 -9.41
CA ALA A 196 20.33 22.58 -8.36
C ALA A 196 20.62 21.07 -8.45
N LYS A 197 20.80 20.49 -9.64
CA LYS A 197 21.22 19.07 -9.82
C LYS A 197 22.53 18.76 -9.10
N ILE A 198 23.53 19.62 -9.28
CA ILE A 198 24.86 19.47 -8.69
C ILE A 198 24.76 19.68 -7.19
N SER A 199 24.05 20.72 -6.77
CA SER A 199 23.82 21.03 -5.35
C SER A 199 23.11 19.87 -4.63
N CYS A 200 22.05 19.32 -5.20
CA CYS A 200 21.32 18.16 -4.67
C CYS A 200 22.20 16.91 -4.59
N THR A 201 23.03 16.66 -5.61
CA THR A 201 23.98 15.53 -5.61
C THR A 201 25.02 15.66 -4.49
N LYS A 202 25.57 16.87 -4.27
CA LYS A 202 26.51 17.15 -3.17
C LYS A 202 25.83 17.00 -1.81
N ASP A 203 24.63 17.54 -1.66
CA ASP A 203 23.83 17.45 -0.44
C ASP A 203 23.50 16.00 -0.08
N LEU A 204 23.04 15.20 -1.04
CA LEU A 204 22.75 13.78 -0.81
C LEU A 204 24.03 13.01 -0.43
N LYS A 205 25.17 13.30 -1.07
CA LYS A 205 26.45 12.70 -0.69
C LYS A 205 26.84 13.07 0.75
N ALA A 206 26.67 14.32 1.16
CA ALA A 206 26.93 14.76 2.53
C ALA A 206 25.99 14.06 3.53
N LEU A 207 24.71 13.94 3.18
CA LEU A 207 23.73 13.18 3.97
C LEU A 207 24.18 11.72 4.14
N LEU A 208 24.56 11.03 3.07
CA LEU A 208 25.03 9.64 3.14
C LEU A 208 26.28 9.48 4.03
N LEU A 209 27.20 10.47 4.04
CA LEU A 209 28.36 10.48 4.94
C LEU A 209 27.96 10.63 6.40
N ASN A 210 27.00 11.52 6.69
CA ASN A 210 26.54 11.80 8.04
C ASN A 210 25.72 10.64 8.63
N LEU A 211 24.88 9.97 7.82
CA LEU A 211 24.02 8.90 8.30
C LEU A 211 24.79 7.64 8.74
N GLN A 212 25.94 7.36 8.10
CA GLN A 212 26.71 6.12 8.30
C GLN A 212 25.89 4.82 8.23
N LYS A 213 24.74 4.87 7.53
CA LYS A 213 23.80 3.77 7.31
C LYS A 213 23.36 3.75 5.86
N ASN A 214 22.82 2.62 5.41
CA ASN A 214 22.20 2.55 4.10
C ASN A 214 20.89 3.36 4.11
N LEU A 215 20.70 4.16 3.06
CA LEU A 215 19.50 4.94 2.81
C LEU A 215 18.72 4.29 1.67
N VAL A 216 17.48 3.88 1.94
CA VAL A 216 16.51 3.46 0.92
C VAL A 216 15.64 4.65 0.56
N LEU A 217 15.92 5.24 -0.60
CA LEU A 217 15.14 6.32 -1.18
C LEU A 217 14.03 5.74 -2.04
N ILE A 218 12.79 5.90 -1.58
CA ILE A 218 11.60 5.39 -2.26
C ILE A 218 10.87 6.57 -2.90
N LEU A 219 10.69 6.49 -4.22
CA LEU A 219 10.04 7.48 -5.06
C LEU A 219 8.76 6.84 -5.63
N ASP A 220 7.60 7.22 -5.09
CA ASP A 220 6.29 6.73 -5.55
C ASP A 220 5.59 7.76 -6.44
N GLU A 221 4.81 7.27 -7.39
CA GLU A 221 4.07 8.06 -8.40
C GLU A 221 4.97 8.99 -9.23
N VAL A 222 6.19 8.56 -9.59
CA VAL A 222 7.12 9.44 -10.34
C VAL A 222 6.62 9.82 -11.73
N ASP A 223 5.58 9.15 -12.23
CA ASP A 223 4.90 9.50 -13.47
C ASP A 223 4.21 10.87 -13.44
N GLU A 224 3.95 11.43 -12.26
CA GLU A 224 3.39 12.78 -12.11
C GLU A 224 4.27 13.87 -12.73
N ILE A 225 5.60 13.69 -12.79
CA ILE A 225 6.48 14.67 -13.45
C ILE A 225 6.61 14.47 -14.96
N PHE A 226 6.01 13.43 -15.54
CA PHE A 226 6.11 13.15 -16.99
C PHE A 226 5.47 14.27 -17.84
N GLN A 227 4.47 14.98 -17.28
CA GLN A 227 3.85 16.13 -17.92
C GLN A 227 4.77 17.37 -17.99
N TYR A 228 5.94 17.33 -17.34
CA TYR A 228 6.97 18.37 -17.38
C TYR A 228 8.27 17.82 -17.99
N PRO A 229 8.42 17.83 -19.33
CA PRO A 229 9.51 17.13 -20.01
C PRO A 229 10.91 17.57 -19.57
N GLU A 230 11.13 18.88 -19.36
CA GLU A 230 12.42 19.41 -18.92
C GLU A 230 12.79 18.91 -17.52
N ILE A 231 11.83 18.93 -16.59
CA ILE A 231 11.99 18.43 -15.22
C ILE A 231 12.26 16.93 -15.26
N SER A 232 11.41 16.16 -15.96
CA SER A 232 11.59 14.72 -16.13
C SER A 232 12.97 14.36 -16.64
N LYS A 233 13.39 14.97 -17.76
CA LYS A 233 14.67 14.67 -18.39
C LYS A 233 15.83 14.85 -17.41
N ASP A 234 15.88 16.00 -16.77
CA ASP A 234 17.00 16.39 -15.92
C ASP A 234 16.99 15.68 -14.56
N PHE A 235 15.82 15.46 -13.99
CA PHE A 235 15.65 14.73 -12.74
C PHE A 235 16.04 13.25 -12.91
N PHE A 236 15.56 12.59 -13.97
CA PHE A 236 15.87 11.19 -14.22
C PHE A 236 17.35 10.98 -14.59
N ALA A 237 17.96 11.91 -15.33
CA ALA A 237 19.40 11.89 -15.57
C ALA A 237 20.20 12.00 -14.25
N MET A 238 19.72 12.79 -13.28
CA MET A 238 20.34 12.88 -11.95
C MET A 238 20.23 11.57 -11.16
N LEU A 239 19.07 10.92 -11.14
CA LEU A 239 18.91 9.61 -10.49
C LEU A 239 19.80 8.54 -11.14
N ARG A 240 19.88 8.54 -12.47
CA ARG A 240 20.77 7.66 -13.24
C ARG A 240 22.23 7.85 -12.82
N HIS A 241 22.67 9.10 -12.71
CA HIS A 241 24.02 9.43 -12.26
C HIS A 241 24.30 8.88 -10.86
N TRP A 242 23.38 9.03 -9.89
CA TRP A 242 23.55 8.48 -8.54
C TRP A 242 23.70 6.96 -8.52
N TYR A 243 22.91 6.25 -9.34
CA TYR A 243 23.04 4.80 -9.50
C TYR A 243 24.41 4.41 -10.07
N GLU A 244 24.87 5.08 -11.13
CA GLU A 244 26.16 4.77 -11.76
C GLU A 244 27.36 5.08 -10.84
N GLU A 245 27.26 6.16 -10.06
CA GLU A 245 28.29 6.55 -9.08
C GLU A 245 28.51 5.50 -8.00
N SER A 246 27.52 4.64 -7.71
CA SER A 246 27.69 3.52 -6.77
C SER A 246 28.76 2.51 -7.21
N ASN A 247 29.04 2.42 -8.51
CA ASN A 247 30.11 1.57 -9.04
C ASN A 247 31.49 2.17 -8.78
N ASN A 248 31.60 3.50 -8.84
CA ASN A 248 32.86 4.24 -8.83
C ASN A 248 33.27 4.71 -7.42
N VAL A 249 32.30 5.10 -6.60
CA VAL A 249 32.54 5.80 -5.35
C VAL A 249 31.82 5.08 -4.21
N LYS A 250 32.60 4.63 -3.21
CA LYS A 250 32.11 3.77 -2.12
C LYS A 250 30.94 4.36 -1.34
N ILE A 251 30.85 5.68 -1.15
CA ILE A 251 29.76 6.28 -0.37
C ILE A 251 28.39 6.10 -1.04
N TRP A 252 28.34 6.14 -2.37
CA TRP A 252 27.10 5.96 -3.13
C TRP A 252 26.58 4.53 -3.05
N ARG A 253 27.43 3.57 -2.66
CA ARG A 253 26.98 2.21 -2.31
C ARG A 253 26.11 2.16 -1.07
N ASN A 254 25.94 3.24 -0.31
CA ASN A 254 24.99 3.32 0.79
C ASN A 254 23.59 3.75 0.33
N LEU A 255 23.42 4.21 -0.91
CA LEU A 255 22.11 4.51 -1.47
C LEU A 255 21.46 3.24 -2.03
N ARG A 256 20.16 3.06 -1.80
CA ARG A 256 19.27 2.13 -2.50
C ARG A 256 18.12 2.96 -3.04
N MET A 257 17.75 2.78 -4.30
CA MET A 257 16.62 3.49 -4.90
C MET A 257 15.50 2.53 -5.24
N VAL A 258 14.26 2.93 -4.94
CA VAL A 258 13.05 2.24 -5.36
C VAL A 258 12.20 3.26 -6.09
N ILE A 259 11.93 3.04 -7.38
CA ILE A 259 11.17 3.96 -8.23
C ILE A 259 9.90 3.26 -8.67
N ALA A 260 8.74 3.79 -8.30
CA ALA A 260 7.44 3.27 -8.73
C ALA A 260 6.71 4.23 -9.66
N TYR A 261 6.14 3.69 -10.74
CA TYR A 261 5.46 4.44 -11.78
C TYR A 261 4.33 3.62 -12.40
N SER A 262 3.30 4.32 -12.89
CA SER A 262 2.09 3.65 -13.39
C SER A 262 2.01 3.52 -14.90
N THR A 263 2.51 4.51 -15.61
CA THR A 263 2.43 4.61 -17.07
C THR A 263 3.75 4.27 -17.72
N GLU A 264 3.73 3.87 -18.99
CA GLU A 264 4.97 3.85 -19.75
C GLU A 264 5.48 5.28 -19.89
N TYR A 265 6.76 5.50 -19.56
CA TYR A 265 7.38 6.78 -19.85
C TYR A 265 7.47 6.93 -21.37
N HIS A 266 6.57 7.73 -21.96
CA HIS A 266 6.56 8.04 -23.39
C HIS A 266 7.44 9.23 -23.77
N GLY A 267 8.19 9.80 -22.82
CA GLY A 267 9.09 10.92 -23.08
C GLY A 267 10.34 10.48 -23.87
N THR A 268 10.91 11.42 -24.62
CA THR A 268 12.15 11.25 -25.40
C THR A 268 13.40 11.29 -24.51
N LEU A 269 13.42 10.54 -23.40
CA LEU A 269 14.67 10.32 -22.69
C LEU A 269 15.58 9.49 -23.58
N ASP A 270 16.81 9.97 -23.78
CA ASP A 270 17.88 9.16 -24.34
C ASP A 270 18.00 7.88 -23.49
N ILE A 271 18.09 6.73 -24.15
CA ILE A 271 18.17 5.39 -23.54
C ILE A 271 19.27 5.36 -22.48
N TYR A 272 20.36 6.10 -22.69
CA TYR A 272 21.50 6.16 -21.77
C TYR A 272 21.27 7.07 -20.55
N GLN A 273 20.36 8.05 -20.64
CA GLN A 273 20.06 9.01 -19.56
C GLN A 273 18.93 8.54 -18.65
N SER A 274 18.16 7.54 -19.08
CA SER A 274 17.00 7.04 -18.35
C SER A 274 17.38 6.03 -17.26
N PRO A 275 16.97 6.24 -15.99
CA PRO A 275 17.09 5.23 -14.94
C PRO A 275 16.16 4.03 -15.22
N PHE A 276 15.19 4.17 -16.14
CA PHE A 276 14.25 3.10 -16.50
C PHE A 276 14.87 1.95 -17.31
N ASN A 277 16.15 2.04 -17.68
CA ASN A 277 16.87 0.99 -18.40
C ASN A 277 17.90 0.24 -17.55
N VAL A 278 17.98 0.51 -16.25
CA VAL A 278 18.96 -0.09 -15.34
C VAL A 278 18.34 -0.55 -14.01
N GLY A 279 19.11 -1.26 -13.20
CA GLY A 279 18.59 -1.89 -11.99
C GLY A 279 17.62 -3.02 -12.28
N LEU A 280 16.93 -3.50 -11.23
CA LEU A 280 15.97 -4.59 -11.31
C LEU A 280 14.59 -4.08 -11.79
N PRO A 281 14.10 -4.51 -12.97
CA PRO A 281 12.72 -4.27 -13.38
C PRO A 281 11.76 -5.23 -12.65
N ILE A 282 10.74 -4.67 -12.02
CA ILE A 282 9.60 -5.36 -11.44
C ILE A 282 8.35 -4.85 -12.13
N GLU A 283 7.63 -5.76 -12.80
CA GLU A 283 6.32 -5.49 -13.35
C GLU A 283 5.26 -6.23 -12.52
N LEU A 284 4.32 -5.50 -11.92
CA LEU A 284 3.20 -6.14 -11.22
C LEU A 284 2.12 -6.45 -12.25
N LYS A 285 2.00 -7.73 -12.55
CA LYS A 285 0.92 -8.27 -13.37
C LYS A 285 -0.33 -8.49 -12.52
N GLU A 286 -1.44 -8.71 -13.18
CA GLU A 286 -2.67 -9.19 -12.55
C GLU A 286 -2.42 -10.47 -11.76
N PHE A 287 -3.30 -10.70 -10.79
CA PHE A 287 -3.24 -11.93 -9.99
C PHE A 287 -3.60 -13.14 -10.85
N GLU A 288 -2.84 -14.21 -10.68
CA GLU A 288 -3.17 -15.51 -11.25
C GLU A 288 -4.41 -16.10 -10.55
N LYS A 289 -5.03 -17.09 -11.18
CA LYS A 289 -6.27 -17.70 -10.66
C LYS A 289 -6.12 -18.19 -9.22
N GLU A 290 -5.00 -18.80 -8.89
CA GLU A 290 -4.69 -19.32 -7.56
C GLU A 290 -4.61 -18.20 -6.51
N GLU A 291 -4.06 -17.05 -6.90
CA GLU A 291 -3.95 -15.85 -6.07
C GLU A 291 -5.34 -15.23 -5.84
N VAL A 292 -6.18 -15.16 -6.87
CA VAL A 292 -7.59 -14.71 -6.76
C VAL A 292 -8.41 -15.65 -5.86
N ILE A 293 -8.27 -16.96 -6.02
CA ILE A 293 -8.93 -17.95 -5.16
C ILE A 293 -8.53 -17.76 -3.69
N ARG A 294 -7.24 -17.52 -3.43
CA ARG A 294 -6.75 -17.29 -2.07
C ARG A 294 -7.39 -16.05 -1.44
N LEU A 295 -7.48 -14.94 -2.18
CA LEU A 295 -8.17 -13.73 -1.71
C LEU A 295 -9.66 -13.97 -1.48
N ILE A 296 -10.34 -14.67 -2.37
CA ILE A 296 -11.77 -15.02 -2.20
C ILE A 296 -12.01 -15.82 -0.92
N LEU A 297 -11.14 -16.78 -0.61
CA LEU A 297 -11.23 -17.54 0.63
C LEU A 297 -11.00 -16.65 1.86
N LEU A 298 -10.04 -15.74 1.81
CA LEU A 298 -9.78 -14.77 2.89
C LEU A 298 -10.96 -13.82 3.10
N HIS A 299 -11.61 -13.37 2.03
CA HIS A 299 -12.82 -12.55 2.06
C HIS A 299 -14.11 -13.36 2.31
N GLN A 300 -14.01 -14.69 2.47
CA GLN A 300 -15.13 -15.61 2.70
C GLN A 300 -16.24 -15.51 1.63
N LEU A 301 -15.83 -15.26 0.38
CA LEU A 301 -16.70 -15.17 -0.78
C LEU A 301 -16.88 -16.54 -1.46
N ASP A 302 -17.93 -16.70 -2.26
CA ASP A 302 -18.18 -17.95 -3.00
C ASP A 302 -17.13 -18.15 -4.11
N PRO A 303 -16.34 -19.24 -4.12
CA PRO A 303 -15.36 -19.53 -5.17
C PRO A 303 -15.93 -19.55 -6.60
N LYS A 304 -17.25 -19.70 -6.77
CA LYS A 304 -17.89 -19.65 -8.10
C LYS A 304 -17.70 -18.30 -8.81
N ILE A 305 -17.49 -17.21 -8.06
CA ILE A 305 -17.32 -15.87 -8.65
C ILE A 305 -15.94 -15.62 -9.27
N VAL A 306 -14.97 -16.53 -9.07
CA VAL A 306 -13.58 -16.37 -9.57
C VAL A 306 -13.57 -16.09 -11.07
N THR A 307 -14.30 -16.89 -11.84
CA THR A 307 -14.32 -16.79 -13.32
C THR A 307 -14.87 -15.44 -13.76
N ASP A 308 -15.96 -14.99 -13.14
CA ASP A 308 -16.60 -13.73 -13.47
C ASP A 308 -15.69 -12.56 -13.12
N LEU A 309 -15.07 -12.56 -11.94
CA LEU A 309 -14.13 -11.51 -11.51
C LEU A 309 -12.92 -11.40 -12.44
N MET A 310 -12.33 -12.54 -12.82
CA MET A 310 -11.18 -12.55 -13.72
C MET A 310 -11.54 -12.10 -15.15
N SER A 311 -12.82 -12.16 -15.54
CA SER A 311 -13.27 -11.69 -16.85
C SER A 311 -13.54 -10.19 -16.94
N MET A 312 -13.53 -9.48 -15.81
CA MET A 312 -13.77 -8.03 -15.75
C MET A 312 -12.52 -7.18 -16.04
N VAL A 313 -11.35 -7.81 -16.18
CA VAL A 313 -10.05 -7.17 -16.37
C VAL A 313 -9.62 -7.29 -17.82
#